data_AF-A0A969L2E2-F1
#
_entry.id   AF-A0A969L2E2-F1
#
_cell.length_a   1.000
_cell.length_b   1.000
_cell.length_c   1.000
_cell.angle_alpha   90.00
_cell.angle_beta   90.00
_cell.angle_gamma   90.00
#
_symmetry.space_group_name_H-M   'P 1'
#
loop_
_entity.id
_entity.type
_entity.pdbx_description
1 polymer ?
#
loop_
_entity_poly.entity_id
_entity_poly.type
_entity_poly.pdbx_seq_one_letter_code
_entity_poly.pdbx_strand_id
1 'polypeptide(L)'
;MMTSQNQRNPFFNMVVVVVALISPVTMALCGLGQSVNVEATVAAGVAATQQAMLNLQATVDAAIAATQAANSAFPTQPAVSTSAPNPLPVTPVPANLPTDPEQVRAVILTEVNATVAKDLTLLKSLYTPDAVVIDRNGTPADAGDDTTWQGWANIERRYQTFFSSNVTSLTLVDLAIQLDGDRAVATHQGVVLDGTLYRDRGIYTLTRQGGQWLISGLEYGHEQGYNAQAKPSQDDGLYVLKVGNQHRYEEPWGWDRGDPCKAWETGDFDDTKPNYRGFNVELLLTNNSEVKLPDSWPISFTTANGKSVKACFYGYEGSGPQPGATSSVTFFTVVEKGDYVEAITFSLNGQAVQLCLDGQGGWSRCGNQ
;
A
#
# COMPACT_ATOMS: atom_id res chain seq x y z
N MET A 1 3.34 33.55 46.98
CA MET A 1 4.40 32.57 46.65
C MET A 1 3.76 31.19 46.54
N MET A 2 3.38 30.79 45.33
CA MET A 2 3.01 29.41 45.00
C MET A 2 3.56 29.15 43.61
N THR A 3 4.56 28.27 43.55
CA THR A 3 5.26 27.83 42.35
C THR A 3 4.46 26.74 41.66
N SER A 4 4.02 27.02 40.42
CA SER A 4 3.40 26.04 39.53
C SER A 4 4.46 25.09 38.98
N GLN A 5 4.39 23.81 39.35
CA GLN A 5 5.16 22.74 38.73
C GLN A 5 4.53 22.36 37.38
N ASN A 6 5.32 22.49 36.32
CA ASN A 6 5.02 21.92 35.01
C ASN A 6 5.19 20.40 35.05
N GLN A 7 4.09 19.65 34.99
CA GLN A 7 4.09 18.22 34.65
C GLN A 7 4.36 18.06 33.16
N ARG A 8 5.51 17.49 32.81
CA ARG A 8 5.79 16.98 31.44
C ARG A 8 5.32 15.53 31.36
N ASN A 9 4.53 15.22 30.34
CA ASN A 9 4.12 13.86 29.97
C ASN A 9 5.34 12.99 29.59
N PRO A 10 5.45 11.74 30.07
CA PRO A 10 6.54 10.84 29.74
C PRO A 10 6.08 9.79 28.71
N PHE A 11 5.89 10.16 27.45
CA PHE A 11 5.69 9.16 26.38
C PHE A 11 6.27 9.69 25.08
N PHE A 12 7.57 9.53 24.88
CA PHE A 12 8.21 9.45 23.56
C PHE A 12 9.67 9.05 23.80
N ASN A 13 9.98 7.77 23.62
CA ASN A 13 11.33 7.28 23.31
C ASN A 13 11.26 5.80 22.97
N MET A 14 11.16 5.49 21.68
CA MET A 14 11.77 4.27 21.15
C MET A 14 12.04 4.45 19.66
N VAL A 15 13.19 5.04 19.33
CA VAL A 15 13.79 4.91 18.00
C VAL A 15 14.92 3.91 18.18
N VAL A 16 14.69 2.67 17.73
CA VAL A 16 15.72 1.63 17.69
C VAL A 16 16.52 1.83 16.40
N VAL A 17 17.75 2.34 16.52
CA VAL A 17 18.72 2.39 15.42
C VAL A 17 19.57 1.12 15.48
N VAL A 18 19.40 0.21 14.52
CA VAL A 18 20.25 -0.98 14.37
C VAL A 18 21.53 -0.56 13.64
N VAL A 19 22.64 -0.51 14.36
CA VAL A 19 23.98 -0.33 13.78
C VAL A 19 24.55 -1.71 13.46
N ALA A 20 24.74 -2.01 12.18
CA ALA A 20 25.43 -3.21 11.73
C ALA A 20 26.94 -3.10 12.04
N LEU A 21 27.45 -4.00 12.88
CA LEU A 21 28.87 -4.15 13.18
C LEU A 21 29.55 -4.88 12.00
N ILE A 22 30.18 -4.13 11.09
CA ILE A 22 31.05 -4.70 10.06
C ILE A 22 32.45 -4.91 10.67
N SER A 23 32.88 -6.17 10.78
CA SER A 23 34.27 -6.51 11.14
C SER A 23 35.26 -6.04 10.06
N PRO A 24 36.40 -5.42 10.41
CA PRO A 24 37.37 -4.96 9.43
C PRO A 24 38.20 -6.15 8.90
N VAL A 25 37.92 -6.56 7.66
CA VAL A 25 38.88 -7.35 6.87
C VAL A 25 39.78 -6.37 6.11
N THR A 26 41.06 -6.45 6.41
CA THR A 26 42.15 -5.66 5.86
C THR A 26 42.28 -5.88 4.35
N MET A 27 41.91 -4.89 3.53
CA MET A 27 42.41 -4.78 2.15
C MET A 27 43.16 -3.45 2.00
N ALA A 28 44.48 -3.57 1.95
CA ALA A 28 45.36 -2.52 1.46
C ALA A 28 45.41 -2.58 -0.08
N LEU A 29 45.71 -1.43 -0.69
CA LEU A 29 45.98 -1.18 -2.12
C LEU A 29 44.79 -0.71 -2.98
N CYS A 30 44.43 0.56 -2.85
CA CYS A 30 44.73 1.59 -3.85
C CYS A 30 44.25 2.96 -3.33
N GLY A 31 45.14 3.95 -3.34
CA GLY A 31 44.93 5.24 -2.68
C GLY A 31 43.82 6.07 -3.29
N LEU A 32 42.82 6.37 -2.47
CA LEU A 32 42.15 7.66 -2.23
C LEU A 32 41.00 7.37 -1.24
N GLY A 33 41.33 6.86 -0.06
CA GLY A 33 40.36 6.47 0.95
C GLY A 33 40.02 7.64 1.87
N GLN A 34 39.00 8.44 1.53
CA GLN A 34 38.28 9.16 2.57
C GLN A 34 37.44 8.13 3.32
N SER A 35 37.83 7.82 4.55
CA SER A 35 37.00 7.02 5.45
C SER A 35 35.68 7.75 5.66
N VAL A 36 34.59 7.26 5.07
CA VAL A 36 33.26 7.80 5.32
C VAL A 36 32.91 7.44 6.75
N ASN A 37 32.75 8.45 7.61
CA ASN A 37 32.29 8.23 8.97
C ASN A 37 30.80 7.87 8.91
N VAL A 38 30.52 6.57 8.94
CA VAL A 38 29.17 6.02 8.86
C VAL A 38 28.30 6.55 9.99
N GLU A 39 28.83 6.68 11.21
CA GLU A 39 28.10 7.23 12.36
C GLU A 39 27.69 8.69 12.12
N ALA A 40 28.60 9.52 11.60
CA ALA A 40 28.29 10.91 11.26
C ALA A 40 27.23 11.02 10.16
N THR A 41 27.27 10.10 9.19
CA THR A 41 26.29 10.06 8.07
C THR A 41 24.90 9.64 8.56
N VAL A 42 24.83 8.62 9.42
CA VAL A 42 23.57 8.17 10.03
C VAL A 42 23.01 9.25 10.95
N ALA A 43 23.84 9.89 11.78
CA ALA A 43 23.43 10.99 12.64
C ALA A 43 22.87 12.17 11.85
N ALA A 44 23.49 12.52 10.71
CA ALA A 44 22.99 13.55 9.81
C ALA A 44 21.64 13.16 9.19
N GLY A 45 21.46 11.90 8.80
CA GLY A 45 20.18 11.38 8.28
C GLY A 45 19.05 11.46 9.30
N VAL A 46 19.30 11.02 10.55
CA VAL A 46 18.32 11.10 11.64
C VAL A 46 17.94 12.56 11.94
N ALA A 47 18.92 13.46 12.00
CA ALA A 47 18.67 14.88 12.22
C ALA A 47 17.85 15.51 11.09
N ALA A 48 18.11 15.14 9.83
CA ALA A 48 17.35 15.59 8.67
C ALA A 48 15.89 15.10 8.73
N THR A 49 15.66 13.83 9.06
CA THR A 49 14.30 13.27 9.23
C THR A 49 13.54 13.95 10.36
N GLN A 50 14.19 14.16 11.52
CA GLN A 50 13.56 14.85 12.65
C GLN A 50 13.19 16.30 12.30
N GLN A 51 14.05 17.00 11.56
CA GLN A 51 13.76 18.35 11.08
C GLN A 51 12.61 18.36 10.06
N ALA A 52 12.52 17.37 9.18
CA ALA A 52 11.40 17.24 8.23
C ALA A 52 10.06 17.04 8.95
N MET A 53 10.02 16.20 10.00
CA MET A 53 8.82 16.02 10.82
C MET A 53 8.37 17.31 11.52
N LEU A 54 9.32 18.09 12.07
CA LEU A 54 9.03 19.39 12.69
C LEU A 54 8.47 20.40 11.67
N ASN A 55 9.01 20.42 10.46
CA ASN A 55 8.52 21.30 9.39
C ASN A 55 7.11 20.89 8.94
N LEU A 56 6.82 19.58 8.88
CA LEU A 56 5.49 19.07 8.55
C LEU A 56 4.46 19.46 9.62
N GLN A 57 4.79 19.27 10.91
CA GLN A 57 3.90 19.67 12.01
C GLN A 57 3.62 21.17 11.99
N ALA A 58 4.65 22.00 11.78
CA ALA A 58 4.47 23.45 11.67
C ALA A 58 3.56 23.85 10.49
N THR A 59 3.61 23.11 9.38
CA THR A 59 2.75 23.33 8.22
C THR A 59 1.29 22.98 8.54
N VAL A 60 1.07 21.87 9.26
CA VAL A 60 -0.27 21.46 9.73
C VAL A 60 -0.84 22.48 10.71
N ASP A 61 -0.06 22.93 11.69
CA ASP A 61 -0.49 23.92 12.68
C ASP A 61 -0.86 25.25 12.01
N ALA A 62 -0.08 25.69 11.01
CA ALA A 62 -0.38 26.88 10.23
C ALA A 62 -1.68 26.75 9.42
N ALA A 63 -1.94 25.58 8.83
CA ALA A 63 -3.19 25.31 8.10
C ALA A 63 -4.42 25.33 9.03
N ILE A 64 -4.30 24.75 10.23
CA ILE A 64 -5.34 24.79 11.27
C ILE A 64 -5.61 26.24 11.70
N ALA A 65 -4.57 27.02 12.00
CA ALA A 65 -4.70 28.42 12.40
C ALA A 65 -5.35 29.28 11.31
N ALA A 66 -4.97 29.07 10.04
CA ALA A 66 -5.58 29.77 8.90
C ALA A 66 -7.08 29.43 8.76
N THR A 67 -7.45 28.17 8.97
CA THR A 67 -8.85 27.72 8.94
C THR A 67 -9.66 28.35 10.08
N GLN A 68 -9.11 28.41 11.29
CA GLN A 68 -9.76 29.05 12.44
C GLN A 68 -9.93 30.57 12.27
N ALA A 69 -8.92 31.24 11.72
CA ALA A 69 -9.00 32.66 11.40
C ALA A 69 -10.05 32.97 10.33
N ALA A 70 -10.17 32.13 9.29
CA ALA A 70 -11.20 32.27 8.27
C ALA A 70 -12.61 32.13 8.85
N ASN A 71 -12.81 31.18 9.77
CA ASN A 71 -14.11 30.98 10.43
C ASN A 71 -14.50 32.09 11.41
N SER A 72 -13.52 32.82 11.95
CA SER A 72 -13.76 33.92 12.91
C SER A 72 -14.08 35.25 12.21
N ALA A 73 -13.96 35.33 10.89
CA ALA A 73 -14.07 36.56 10.12
C ALA A 73 -15.47 36.86 9.56
N PHE A 74 -16.50 36.09 9.90
CA PHE A 74 -17.89 36.44 9.54
C PHE A 74 -18.36 37.64 10.37
N PRO A 75 -18.53 38.85 9.78
CA PRO A 75 -19.05 40.00 10.51
C PRO A 75 -20.56 39.82 10.69
N THR A 76 -21.06 40.06 11.90
CA THR A 76 -22.47 40.39 12.13
C THR A 76 -22.78 41.66 11.33
N GLN A 77 -23.54 41.48 10.25
CA GLN A 77 -23.86 42.51 9.26
C GLN A 77 -24.58 43.72 9.90
N PRO A 78 -23.97 44.93 9.90
CA PRO A 78 -24.68 46.16 10.25
C PRO A 78 -25.43 46.71 9.02
N ALA A 79 -26.53 47.41 9.27
CA ALA A 79 -27.41 47.99 8.27
C ALA A 79 -26.69 48.90 7.26
N VAL A 80 -27.12 48.77 6.00
CA VAL A 80 -26.57 49.41 4.81
C VAL A 80 -26.64 50.94 4.89
N SER A 81 -25.51 51.61 4.68
CA SER A 81 -25.45 53.03 4.30
C SER A 81 -24.57 53.18 3.05
N THR A 82 -25.16 53.80 2.04
CA THR A 82 -24.63 54.00 0.69
C THR A 82 -23.58 55.11 0.66
N SER A 83 -22.30 54.74 0.56
CA SER A 83 -21.25 55.62 0.05
C SER A 83 -20.23 54.81 -0.77
N ALA A 84 -19.69 55.45 -1.81
CA ALA A 84 -18.99 54.82 -2.93
C ALA A 84 -17.72 54.02 -2.53
N PRO A 85 -17.40 52.92 -3.23
CA PRO A 85 -16.40 51.95 -2.78
C PRO A 85 -14.97 52.38 -3.11
N ASN A 86 -14.12 52.38 -2.09
CA ASN A 86 -12.67 52.35 -2.23
C ASN A 86 -12.25 50.91 -2.57
N PRO A 87 -11.47 50.62 -3.62
CA PRO A 87 -11.04 49.26 -3.93
C PRO A 87 -10.09 48.78 -2.82
N LEU A 88 -10.56 47.83 -2.01
CA LEU A 88 -9.76 47.16 -1.01
C LEU A 88 -8.69 46.27 -1.68
N PRO A 89 -7.49 46.13 -1.07
CA PRO A 89 -6.46 45.23 -1.56
C PRO A 89 -6.97 43.79 -1.55
N VAL A 90 -6.85 43.13 -2.70
CA VAL A 90 -7.29 41.74 -2.89
C VAL A 90 -6.29 40.82 -2.19
N THR A 91 -6.66 40.23 -1.07
CA THR A 91 -5.86 39.18 -0.42
C THR A 91 -5.88 37.95 -1.32
N PRO A 92 -4.72 37.39 -1.73
CA PRO A 92 -4.68 36.22 -2.60
C PRO A 92 -5.33 35.02 -1.89
N VAL A 93 -6.37 34.46 -2.50
CA VAL A 93 -6.98 33.20 -2.08
C VAL A 93 -5.92 32.09 -2.23
N PRO A 94 -5.70 31.22 -1.22
CA PRO A 94 -4.78 30.10 -1.32
C PRO A 94 -5.14 29.24 -2.55
N ALA A 95 -4.18 29.08 -3.46
CA ALA A 95 -4.43 28.54 -4.79
C ALA A 95 -4.73 27.04 -4.85
N ASN A 96 -4.66 26.30 -3.73
CA ASN A 96 -4.77 24.84 -3.73
C ASN A 96 -5.79 24.37 -2.69
N LEU A 97 -7.07 24.64 -2.92
CA LEU A 97 -8.11 23.82 -2.29
C LEU A 97 -8.07 22.41 -2.92
N PRO A 98 -8.27 21.33 -2.14
CA PRO A 98 -8.31 19.98 -2.70
C PRO A 98 -9.42 19.89 -3.74
N THR A 99 -9.14 19.19 -4.83
CA THR A 99 -10.13 18.89 -5.87
C THR A 99 -11.23 17.98 -5.31
N ASP A 100 -12.41 17.98 -5.93
CA ASP A 100 -13.53 17.14 -5.49
C ASP A 100 -13.19 15.64 -5.36
N PRO A 101 -12.44 15.00 -6.29
CA PRO A 101 -12.02 13.61 -6.12
C PRO A 101 -11.13 13.40 -4.90
N GLU A 102 -10.26 14.37 -4.58
CA GLU A 102 -9.39 14.32 -3.40
C GLU A 102 -10.21 14.48 -2.12
N GLN A 103 -11.22 15.36 -2.10
CA GLN A 103 -12.13 15.51 -0.97
C GLN A 103 -12.94 14.23 -0.74
N VAL A 104 -13.50 13.64 -1.80
CA VAL A 104 -14.24 12.36 -1.72
C VAL A 104 -13.33 11.24 -1.21
N ARG A 105 -12.11 11.13 -1.76
CA ARG A 105 -11.11 10.15 -1.28
C ARG A 105 -10.80 10.37 0.20
N ALA A 106 -10.63 11.61 0.63
CA ALA A 106 -10.36 11.93 2.03
C ALA A 106 -11.50 11.49 2.96
N VAL A 107 -12.78 11.68 2.57
CA VAL A 107 -13.94 11.21 3.36
C VAL A 107 -13.93 9.69 3.51
N ILE A 108 -13.69 8.95 2.43
CA ILE A 108 -13.64 7.48 2.45
C ILE A 108 -12.49 6.98 3.32
N LEU A 109 -11.29 7.53 3.16
CA LEU A 109 -10.13 7.12 3.98
C LEU A 109 -10.30 7.54 5.46
N THR A 110 -11.00 8.65 5.73
CA THR A 110 -11.33 9.04 7.11
C THR A 110 -12.30 8.05 7.75
N GLU A 111 -13.27 7.53 7.00
CA GLU A 111 -14.17 6.47 7.47
C GLU A 111 -13.39 5.20 7.83
N VAL A 112 -12.52 4.74 6.92
CA VAL A 112 -11.62 3.59 7.15
C VAL A 112 -10.80 3.76 8.43
N ASN A 113 -10.16 4.92 8.59
CA ASN A 113 -9.32 5.20 9.76
C ASN A 113 -10.14 5.30 11.05
N ALA A 114 -11.33 5.92 10.99
CA ALA A 114 -12.23 6.03 12.14
C ALA A 114 -12.77 4.66 12.56
N THR A 115 -12.98 3.74 11.61
CA THR A 115 -13.35 2.35 11.85
C THR A 115 -12.26 1.61 12.62
N VAL A 116 -11.00 1.72 12.21
CA VAL A 116 -9.86 1.11 12.94
C VAL A 116 -9.69 1.75 14.33
N ALA A 117 -9.81 3.07 14.42
CA ALA A 117 -9.72 3.82 15.69
C ALA A 117 -10.92 3.62 16.62
N LYS A 118 -11.98 2.95 16.16
CA LYS A 118 -13.26 2.78 16.85
C LYS A 118 -13.92 4.12 17.25
N ASP A 119 -13.72 5.17 16.45
CA ASP A 119 -14.24 6.52 16.70
C ASP A 119 -15.65 6.70 16.11
N LEU A 120 -16.66 6.32 16.89
CA LEU A 120 -18.06 6.47 16.51
C LEU A 120 -18.49 7.93 16.30
N THR A 121 -17.83 8.89 16.96
CA THR A 121 -18.18 10.31 16.82
C THR A 121 -17.73 10.84 15.46
N LEU A 122 -16.51 10.52 15.07
CA LEU A 122 -15.99 10.83 13.75
C LEU A 122 -16.79 10.11 12.67
N LEU A 123 -17.03 8.80 12.81
CA LEU A 123 -17.85 8.04 11.87
C LEU A 123 -19.22 8.70 11.66
N LYS A 124 -19.92 9.09 12.75
CA LYS A 124 -21.22 9.77 12.65
C LYS A 124 -21.18 11.03 11.80
N SER A 125 -20.09 11.79 11.88
CA SER A 125 -19.93 13.05 11.14
C SER A 125 -19.73 12.87 9.64
N LEU A 126 -19.37 11.66 9.19
CA LEU A 126 -19.11 11.36 7.78
C LEU A 126 -20.36 10.91 7.02
N TYR A 127 -21.43 10.51 7.71
CA TYR A 127 -22.65 9.99 7.09
C TYR A 127 -23.75 11.03 7.00
N THR A 128 -24.58 10.95 5.96
CA THR A 128 -25.85 11.68 5.93
C THR A 128 -26.81 11.11 6.98
N PRO A 129 -27.77 11.91 7.50
CA PRO A 129 -28.72 11.43 8.52
C PRO A 129 -29.55 10.21 8.10
N ASP A 130 -29.79 10.09 6.80
CA ASP A 130 -30.60 9.06 6.13
C ASP A 130 -29.76 7.98 5.44
N ALA A 131 -28.45 7.93 5.69
CA ALA A 131 -27.55 7.02 5.01
C ALA A 131 -27.94 5.54 5.17
N VAL A 132 -27.57 4.73 4.19
CA VAL A 132 -27.86 3.29 4.18
C VAL A 132 -26.56 2.50 3.98
N VAL A 133 -26.29 1.56 4.87
CA VAL A 133 -25.23 0.56 4.68
C VAL A 133 -25.88 -0.80 4.37
N ILE A 134 -25.40 -1.50 3.35
CA ILE A 134 -25.87 -2.84 2.96
C ILE A 134 -24.68 -3.79 3.04
N ASP A 135 -24.70 -4.73 3.97
CA ASP A 135 -23.76 -5.84 4.00
C ASP A 135 -24.40 -6.99 3.19
N ARG A 136 -23.89 -7.24 1.99
CA ARG A 136 -24.36 -8.32 1.11
C ARG A 136 -23.89 -9.67 1.62
N ASN A 137 -24.75 -10.68 1.58
CA ASN A 137 -24.46 -12.00 2.13
C ASN A 137 -23.90 -13.00 1.09
N GLY A 138 -23.28 -12.50 0.01
CA GLY A 138 -22.60 -13.32 -0.98
C GLY A 138 -23.52 -14.15 -1.88
N THR A 139 -24.83 -13.90 -1.90
CA THR A 139 -25.76 -14.47 -2.89
C THR A 139 -26.30 -13.39 -3.84
N PRO A 140 -25.57 -13.08 -4.94
CA PRO A 140 -25.92 -11.99 -5.85
C PRO A 140 -27.34 -11.96 -6.40
N ALA A 141 -28.00 -13.13 -6.46
CA ALA A 141 -29.33 -13.30 -7.02
C ALA A 141 -30.45 -13.14 -5.97
N ASP A 142 -30.13 -13.10 -4.68
CA ASP A 142 -31.12 -13.04 -3.60
C ASP A 142 -30.83 -11.88 -2.66
N ALA A 143 -31.21 -10.67 -3.06
CA ALA A 143 -31.10 -9.48 -2.20
C ALA A 143 -31.94 -9.57 -0.90
N GLY A 144 -32.75 -10.63 -0.72
CA GLY A 144 -33.51 -10.87 0.51
C GLY A 144 -32.66 -11.34 1.69
N ASP A 145 -31.42 -11.80 1.45
CA ASP A 145 -30.50 -12.24 2.51
C ASP A 145 -29.52 -11.15 2.98
N ASP A 146 -29.50 -10.00 2.29
CA ASP A 146 -28.67 -8.86 2.63
C ASP A 146 -29.09 -8.22 3.96
N THR A 147 -28.10 -7.76 4.73
CA THR A 147 -28.38 -6.98 5.95
C THR A 147 -28.33 -5.49 5.66
N THR A 148 -29.46 -4.80 5.87
CA THR A 148 -29.57 -3.35 5.66
C THR A 148 -29.54 -2.59 6.99
N TRP A 149 -28.69 -1.57 7.07
CA TRP A 149 -28.51 -0.68 8.20
C TRP A 149 -28.84 0.76 7.79
N GLN A 150 -30.10 1.17 8.00
CA GLN A 150 -30.57 2.50 7.61
C GLN A 150 -30.54 3.50 8.76
N GLY A 151 -29.95 4.67 8.53
CA GLY A 151 -29.80 5.74 9.50
C GLY A 151 -28.74 5.44 10.58
N TRP A 152 -28.21 6.51 11.18
CA TRP A 152 -27.03 6.41 12.05
C TRP A 152 -27.19 5.41 13.19
N ALA A 153 -28.35 5.33 13.87
CA ALA A 153 -28.54 4.40 14.99
C ALA A 153 -28.34 2.93 14.59
N ASN A 154 -28.63 2.56 13.34
CA ASN A 154 -28.42 1.21 12.83
C ASN A 154 -26.98 1.03 12.35
N ILE A 155 -26.42 2.03 11.67
CA ILE A 155 -25.02 2.03 11.22
C ILE A 155 -24.05 1.95 12.41
N GLU A 156 -24.34 2.64 13.51
CA GLU A 156 -23.57 2.57 14.74
C GLU A 156 -23.53 1.13 15.29
N ARG A 157 -24.68 0.44 15.33
CA ARG A 157 -24.74 -0.97 15.74
C ARG A 157 -23.89 -1.87 14.84
N ARG A 158 -23.93 -1.64 13.52
CA ARG A 158 -23.08 -2.34 12.56
C ARG A 158 -21.60 -2.19 12.90
N TYR A 159 -21.13 -0.96 13.12
CA TYR A 159 -19.74 -0.71 13.50
C TYR A 159 -19.37 -1.33 14.85
N GLN A 160 -20.25 -1.24 15.85
CA GLN A 160 -20.01 -1.89 17.14
C GLN A 160 -19.88 -3.42 17.00
N THR A 161 -20.69 -4.06 16.14
CA THR A 161 -20.51 -5.48 15.79
C THR A 161 -19.16 -5.71 15.13
N PHE A 162 -18.77 -4.88 14.15
CA PHE A 162 -17.47 -5.00 13.50
C PHE A 162 -16.31 -4.83 14.49
N PHE A 163 -16.36 -3.89 15.42
CA PHE A 163 -15.29 -3.60 16.38
C PHE A 163 -14.96 -4.77 17.32
N SER A 164 -15.85 -5.74 17.45
CA SER A 164 -15.59 -6.98 18.21
C SER A 164 -14.51 -7.85 17.55
N SER A 165 -14.24 -7.66 16.26
CA SER A 165 -13.18 -8.36 15.51
C SER A 165 -11.76 -7.90 15.88
N ASN A 166 -11.60 -6.76 16.55
CA ASN A 166 -10.31 -6.17 16.95
C ASN A 166 -9.30 -5.95 15.80
N VAL A 167 -9.80 -5.62 14.61
CA VAL A 167 -8.95 -5.21 13.48
C VAL A 167 -8.09 -4.01 13.88
N THR A 168 -6.79 -4.07 13.57
CA THR A 168 -5.81 -3.00 13.89
C THR A 168 -5.36 -2.19 12.68
N SER A 169 -5.63 -2.68 11.47
CA SER A 169 -5.35 -2.00 10.20
C SER A 169 -6.37 -2.39 9.14
N LEU A 170 -6.76 -1.43 8.31
CA LEU A 170 -7.71 -1.62 7.21
C LEU A 170 -7.25 -0.79 6.01
N THR A 171 -7.24 -1.39 4.81
CA THR A 171 -6.89 -0.69 3.57
C THR A 171 -7.79 -1.15 2.43
N LEU A 172 -8.26 -0.21 1.60
CA LEU A 172 -9.06 -0.50 0.42
C LEU A 172 -8.15 -0.75 -0.80
N VAL A 173 -8.47 -1.75 -1.61
CA VAL A 173 -7.73 -2.10 -2.83
C VAL A 173 -8.42 -1.49 -4.06
N ASP A 174 -7.67 -0.86 -4.95
CA ASP A 174 -8.18 -0.30 -6.23
C ASP A 174 -9.36 0.69 -6.09
N LEU A 175 -9.23 1.66 -5.17
CA LEU A 175 -10.24 2.70 -4.98
C LEU A 175 -10.32 3.64 -6.21
N ALA A 176 -11.39 3.47 -6.99
CA ALA A 176 -11.75 4.32 -8.12
C ALA A 176 -12.93 5.25 -7.75
N ILE A 177 -12.90 6.50 -8.21
CA ILE A 177 -13.90 7.53 -7.87
C ILE A 177 -14.44 8.14 -9.17
N GLN A 178 -15.76 8.27 -9.25
CA GLN A 178 -16.49 8.93 -10.32
C GLN A 178 -17.33 10.06 -9.72
N LEU A 179 -17.31 11.24 -10.35
CA LEU A 179 -18.06 12.41 -9.92
C LEU A 179 -19.16 12.74 -10.92
N ASP A 180 -20.30 13.17 -10.40
CA ASP A 180 -21.43 13.73 -11.14
C ASP A 180 -22.01 14.91 -10.33
N GLY A 181 -21.41 16.09 -10.51
CA GLY A 181 -21.76 17.31 -9.78
C GLY A 181 -21.63 17.13 -8.26
N ASP A 182 -22.75 17.25 -7.55
CA ASP A 182 -22.83 17.08 -6.09
C ASP A 182 -22.99 15.62 -5.66
N ARG A 183 -22.72 14.67 -6.54
CA ARG A 183 -22.73 13.22 -6.26
C ARG A 183 -21.40 12.59 -6.62
N ALA A 184 -21.02 11.58 -5.86
CA ALA A 184 -19.87 10.75 -6.15
C ALA A 184 -20.22 9.28 -5.95
N VAL A 185 -19.66 8.43 -6.80
CA VAL A 185 -19.64 6.98 -6.61
C VAL A 185 -18.20 6.55 -6.56
N ALA A 186 -17.82 5.81 -5.53
CA ALA A 186 -16.50 5.19 -5.44
C ALA A 186 -16.62 3.68 -5.29
N THR A 187 -15.68 2.95 -5.86
CA THR A 187 -15.64 1.48 -5.82
C THR A 187 -14.25 1.02 -5.47
N HIS A 188 -14.14 -0.05 -4.68
CA HIS A 188 -12.87 -0.76 -4.43
C HIS A 188 -13.03 -2.26 -4.72
N GLN A 189 -11.92 -2.97 -4.95
CA GLN A 189 -11.85 -4.39 -5.35
C GLN A 189 -11.11 -5.22 -4.30
N GLY A 190 -11.42 -5.00 -3.04
CA GLY A 190 -10.91 -5.79 -1.92
C GLY A 190 -10.65 -4.93 -0.71
N VAL A 191 -10.40 -5.61 0.41
CA VAL A 191 -9.99 -4.98 1.66
C VAL A 191 -8.86 -5.79 2.26
N VAL A 192 -7.80 -5.13 2.69
CA VAL A 192 -6.75 -5.75 3.50
C VAL A 192 -7.04 -5.45 4.96
N LEU A 193 -7.24 -6.50 5.77
CA LEU A 193 -7.42 -6.39 7.22
C LEU A 193 -6.25 -7.09 7.89
N ASP A 194 -5.46 -6.36 8.69
CA ASP A 194 -4.31 -6.90 9.41
C ASP A 194 -3.36 -7.72 8.52
N GLY A 195 -3.09 -7.19 7.32
CA GLY A 195 -2.23 -7.81 6.30
C GLY A 195 -2.88 -8.91 5.47
N THR A 196 -4.08 -9.37 5.83
CA THR A 196 -4.81 -10.40 5.08
C THR A 196 -5.73 -9.76 4.05
N LEU A 197 -5.56 -10.13 2.77
CA LEU A 197 -6.44 -9.68 1.69
C LEU A 197 -7.76 -10.46 1.71
N TYR A 198 -8.86 -9.75 1.88
CA TYR A 198 -10.21 -10.25 1.71
C TYR A 198 -10.74 -9.79 0.35
N ARG A 199 -11.22 -10.75 -0.44
CA ARG A 199 -11.93 -10.46 -1.68
C ARG A 199 -13.26 -9.84 -1.33
N ASP A 200 -13.45 -8.62 -1.79
CA ASP A 200 -14.65 -7.85 -1.55
C ASP A 200 -14.80 -6.84 -2.68
N ARG A 201 -16.02 -6.41 -2.93
CA ARG A 201 -16.27 -5.24 -3.75
C ARG A 201 -17.20 -4.34 -2.97
N GLY A 202 -16.68 -3.20 -2.55
CA GLY A 202 -17.50 -2.18 -1.92
C GLY A 202 -17.84 -1.04 -2.86
N ILE A 203 -19.02 -0.47 -2.65
CA ILE A 203 -19.54 0.68 -3.39
C ILE A 203 -19.91 1.76 -2.39
N TYR A 204 -19.18 2.88 -2.43
CA TYR A 204 -19.51 4.09 -1.70
C TYR A 204 -20.35 5.00 -2.59
N THR A 205 -21.43 5.54 -2.05
CA THR A 205 -22.20 6.64 -2.65
C THR A 205 -22.11 7.85 -1.73
N LEU A 206 -21.60 8.95 -2.24
CA LEU A 206 -21.47 10.20 -1.50
C LEU A 206 -22.28 11.32 -2.15
N THR A 207 -22.71 12.26 -1.33
CA THR A 207 -23.45 13.45 -1.75
C THR A 207 -22.85 14.67 -1.08
N ARG A 208 -22.84 15.81 -1.77
CA ARG A 208 -22.40 17.08 -1.20
C ARG A 208 -23.58 17.78 -0.51
N GLN A 209 -23.46 18.03 0.80
CA GLN A 209 -24.43 18.78 1.60
C GLN A 209 -23.73 19.91 2.34
N GLY A 210 -24.22 21.14 2.19
CA GLY A 210 -23.61 22.30 2.86
C GLY A 210 -22.13 22.53 2.49
N GLY A 211 -21.72 22.12 1.28
CA GLY A 211 -20.33 22.21 0.82
C GLY A 211 -19.44 21.02 1.20
N GLN A 212 -19.91 20.12 2.05
CA GLN A 212 -19.16 18.95 2.53
C GLN A 212 -19.64 17.66 1.86
N TRP A 213 -18.70 16.81 1.46
CA TRP A 213 -19.00 15.45 1.01
C TRP A 213 -19.34 14.56 2.20
N LEU A 214 -20.46 13.84 2.11
CA LEU A 214 -20.92 12.90 3.13
C LEU A 214 -21.30 11.57 2.46
N ILE A 215 -21.08 10.47 3.18
CA ILE A 215 -21.46 9.12 2.77
C ILE A 215 -22.98 8.98 2.94
N SER A 216 -23.67 8.85 1.82
CA SER A 216 -25.12 8.57 1.78
C SER A 216 -25.42 7.08 1.62
N GLY A 217 -24.46 6.30 1.11
CA GLY A 217 -24.63 4.88 0.88
C GLY A 217 -23.31 4.13 0.91
N LEU A 218 -23.32 2.90 1.42
CA LEU A 218 -22.19 2.00 1.40
C LEU A 218 -22.69 0.56 1.23
N GLU A 219 -22.17 -0.15 0.25
CA GLU A 219 -22.47 -1.57 0.06
C GLU A 219 -21.17 -2.38 0.16
N TYR A 220 -21.19 -3.51 0.88
CA TYR A 220 -20.08 -4.46 1.03
C TYR A 220 -20.53 -5.86 0.64
N GLY A 221 -19.61 -6.79 0.39
CA GLY A 221 -19.92 -8.21 0.22
C GLY A 221 -20.41 -8.60 -1.18
N HIS A 222 -20.16 -7.76 -2.19
CA HIS A 222 -20.41 -8.11 -3.58
C HIS A 222 -19.35 -9.13 -4.07
N GLU A 223 -19.35 -10.35 -3.53
CA GLU A 223 -18.74 -11.49 -4.21
C GLU A 223 -19.64 -11.87 -5.39
N GLN A 224 -19.48 -11.18 -6.51
CA GLN A 224 -20.02 -11.61 -7.79
C GLN A 224 -18.91 -12.25 -8.61
N GLY A 225 -19.14 -13.49 -9.06
CA GLY A 225 -18.28 -14.24 -9.97
C GLY A 225 -17.86 -13.41 -11.18
N TYR A 226 -16.70 -12.76 -11.07
CA TYR A 226 -16.20 -11.84 -12.07
C TYR A 226 -15.59 -12.65 -13.22
N ASN A 227 -16.24 -12.59 -14.38
CA ASN A 227 -15.63 -12.97 -15.65
C ASN A 227 -14.41 -12.07 -15.89
N ALA A 228 -13.21 -12.66 -15.80
CA ALA A 228 -11.90 -12.03 -15.86
C ALA A 228 -11.54 -11.41 -17.23
N GLN A 229 -12.19 -10.32 -17.62
CA GLN A 229 -11.82 -9.56 -18.82
C GLN A 229 -11.64 -8.05 -18.61
N ALA A 230 -11.67 -7.57 -17.37
CA ALA A 230 -11.16 -6.25 -17.06
C ALA A 230 -9.63 -6.31 -16.91
N LYS A 231 -8.95 -5.56 -17.76
CA LYS A 231 -7.50 -5.29 -17.77
C LYS A 231 -6.96 -5.11 -16.33
N PRO A 232 -5.98 -5.90 -15.87
CA PRO A 232 -5.33 -5.60 -14.60
C PRO A 232 -4.62 -4.26 -14.77
N SER A 233 -5.07 -3.24 -14.03
CA SER A 233 -4.21 -2.13 -13.68
C SER A 233 -2.95 -2.71 -13.05
N GLN A 234 -1.79 -2.11 -13.31
CA GLN A 234 -0.62 -2.33 -12.47
C GLN A 234 -1.04 -2.12 -11.01
N ASP A 235 -1.11 -3.21 -10.24
CA ASP A 235 -1.65 -3.25 -8.87
C ASP A 235 -0.90 -2.31 -7.92
N ASP A 236 -1.66 -1.59 -7.08
CA ASP A 236 -1.17 -0.83 -5.92
C ASP A 236 -1.25 -1.67 -4.62
N GLY A 237 -1.09 -3.00 -4.72
CA GLY A 237 -1.06 -3.89 -3.55
C GLY A 237 0.12 -3.61 -2.59
N LEU A 238 0.08 -4.13 -1.35
CA LEU A 238 1.19 -3.93 -0.39
C LEU A 238 2.54 -4.40 -0.94
N TYR A 239 2.51 -5.42 -1.79
CA TYR A 239 3.65 -5.91 -2.53
C TYR A 239 3.34 -5.94 -4.02
N VAL A 240 4.23 -5.34 -4.82
CA VAL A 240 4.11 -5.36 -6.28
C VAL A 240 5.32 -6.08 -6.84
N LEU A 241 5.09 -7.21 -7.50
CA LEU A 241 6.12 -8.01 -8.15
C LEU A 241 6.11 -7.78 -9.65
N LYS A 242 7.27 -7.50 -10.25
CA LYS A 242 7.43 -7.30 -11.71
C LYS A 242 8.65 -8.07 -12.22
N VAL A 243 8.62 -8.44 -13.50
CA VAL A 243 9.83 -8.92 -14.20
C VAL A 243 10.72 -7.71 -14.49
N GLY A 244 12.01 -7.83 -14.17
CA GLY A 244 13.04 -6.86 -14.52
C GLY A 244 13.50 -6.96 -15.97
N ASN A 245 14.60 -6.30 -16.28
CA ASN A 245 15.14 -6.25 -17.65
C ASN A 245 15.91 -7.51 -18.02
N GLN A 246 16.33 -8.32 -17.04
CA GLN A 246 17.02 -9.59 -17.28
C GLN A 246 16.07 -10.75 -17.09
N HIS A 247 15.64 -11.38 -18.18
CA HIS A 247 14.90 -12.63 -18.14
C HIS A 247 15.27 -13.41 -19.39
N ARG A 248 15.98 -14.54 -19.20
CA ARG A 248 16.43 -15.35 -20.33
C ARG A 248 16.59 -16.80 -19.94
N TYR A 249 16.26 -17.65 -20.89
CA TYR A 249 16.70 -19.04 -20.88
C TYR A 249 18.09 -19.13 -21.50
N GLU A 250 18.97 -19.85 -20.83
CA GLU A 250 20.31 -20.17 -21.30
C GLU A 250 20.34 -21.63 -21.73
N GLU A 251 20.85 -21.89 -22.93
CA GLU A 251 20.96 -23.23 -23.49
C GLU A 251 22.41 -23.57 -23.86
N PRO A 252 22.84 -24.85 -23.71
CA PRO A 252 22.26 -25.93 -22.89
C PRO A 252 22.92 -26.00 -21.49
N TRP A 253 22.17 -26.50 -20.49
CA TRP A 253 22.73 -26.84 -19.18
C TRP A 253 22.61 -28.36 -18.96
N GLY A 254 23.61 -28.94 -18.29
CA GLY A 254 23.55 -30.32 -17.82
C GLY A 254 22.58 -30.51 -16.65
N TRP A 255 22.44 -31.76 -16.20
CA TRP A 255 21.61 -32.09 -15.04
C TRP A 255 22.30 -31.65 -13.74
N ASP A 256 21.58 -30.97 -12.84
CA ASP A 256 22.06 -30.37 -11.59
C ASP A 256 22.41 -31.36 -10.46
N ARG A 257 22.34 -32.67 -10.72
CA ARG A 257 22.57 -33.76 -9.75
C ARG A 257 21.81 -33.60 -8.42
N GLY A 258 20.67 -32.90 -8.44
CA GLY A 258 19.72 -32.84 -7.33
C GLY A 258 19.64 -31.51 -6.57
N ASP A 259 20.57 -30.56 -6.75
CA ASP A 259 20.39 -29.20 -6.22
C ASP A 259 20.88 -28.15 -7.24
N PRO A 260 19.95 -27.43 -7.91
CA PRO A 260 20.31 -26.46 -8.95
C PRO A 260 21.15 -25.30 -8.40
N CYS A 261 21.04 -24.99 -7.11
CA CYS A 261 21.75 -23.87 -6.51
C CYS A 261 23.22 -24.22 -6.28
N LYS A 262 23.45 -25.41 -5.72
CA LYS A 262 24.81 -25.92 -5.53
C LYS A 262 25.49 -26.17 -6.87
N ALA A 263 24.79 -26.79 -7.82
CA ALA A 263 25.33 -27.08 -9.15
C ALA A 263 25.75 -25.80 -9.87
N TRP A 264 24.93 -24.75 -9.79
CA TRP A 264 25.27 -23.44 -10.34
C TRP A 264 26.50 -22.83 -9.66
N GLU A 265 26.56 -22.83 -8.33
CA GLU A 265 27.68 -22.25 -7.57
C GLU A 265 29.01 -22.96 -7.84
N THR A 266 28.98 -24.28 -8.01
CA THR A 266 30.20 -25.09 -8.20
C THR A 266 30.50 -25.42 -9.66
N GLY A 267 29.60 -25.06 -10.59
CA GLY A 267 29.65 -25.51 -11.98
C GLY A 267 29.51 -27.03 -12.17
N ASP A 268 28.91 -27.75 -11.22
CA ASP A 268 28.82 -29.23 -11.24
C ASP A 268 27.56 -29.71 -11.98
N PHE A 269 27.45 -29.36 -13.27
CA PHE A 269 26.39 -29.87 -14.14
C PHE A 269 26.83 -31.15 -14.84
N ASP A 270 25.94 -32.13 -14.90
CA ASP A 270 26.11 -33.33 -15.70
C ASP A 270 25.72 -33.04 -17.15
N ASP A 271 26.67 -32.51 -17.91
CA ASP A 271 26.52 -32.16 -19.33
C ASP A 271 26.22 -33.36 -20.23
N THR A 272 26.36 -34.60 -19.73
CA THR A 272 25.93 -35.80 -20.46
C THR A 272 24.41 -35.93 -20.55
N LYS A 273 23.66 -35.12 -19.79
CA LYS A 273 22.19 -35.05 -19.79
C LYS A 273 21.72 -33.63 -20.18
N PRO A 274 21.85 -33.21 -21.44
CA PRO A 274 21.56 -31.84 -21.91
C PRO A 274 20.05 -31.57 -22.08
N ASN A 275 19.22 -32.21 -21.26
CA ASN A 275 17.77 -32.10 -21.31
C ASN A 275 17.25 -31.00 -20.38
N TYR A 276 18.10 -30.05 -20.01
CA TYR A 276 17.77 -28.97 -19.09
C TYR A 276 18.17 -27.61 -19.64
N ARG A 277 17.47 -26.58 -19.16
CA ARG A 277 17.70 -25.17 -19.51
C ARG A 277 17.82 -24.39 -18.21
N GLY A 278 18.86 -23.57 -18.10
CA GLY A 278 18.95 -22.59 -17.04
C GLY A 278 17.99 -21.44 -17.33
N PHE A 279 17.26 -20.98 -16.32
CA PHE A 279 16.39 -19.81 -16.42
C PHE A 279 16.86 -18.78 -15.40
N ASN A 280 17.33 -17.63 -15.89
CA ASN A 280 17.69 -16.48 -15.08
C ASN A 280 16.61 -15.42 -15.20
N VAL A 281 16.11 -14.92 -14.07
CA VAL A 281 15.09 -13.88 -14.02
C VAL A 281 15.38 -12.86 -12.93
N GLU A 282 15.42 -11.59 -13.31
CA GLU A 282 15.41 -10.44 -12.43
C GLU A 282 13.96 -10.15 -12.03
N LEU A 283 13.71 -10.05 -10.74
CA LEU A 283 12.43 -9.67 -10.18
C LEU A 283 12.56 -8.35 -9.42
N LEU A 284 11.63 -7.44 -9.69
CA LEU A 284 11.49 -6.18 -9.00
C LEU A 284 10.35 -6.30 -7.99
N LEU A 285 10.66 -6.13 -6.71
CA LEU A 285 9.69 -6.15 -5.63
C LEU A 285 9.58 -4.75 -5.02
N THR A 286 8.40 -4.14 -5.18
CA THR A 286 8.05 -2.89 -4.49
C THR A 286 7.36 -3.22 -3.18
N ASN A 287 7.86 -2.67 -2.07
CA ASN A 287 7.25 -2.80 -0.76
C ASN A 287 6.46 -1.53 -0.43
N ASN A 288 5.15 -1.59 -0.58
CA ASN A 288 4.22 -0.53 -0.18
C ASN A 288 3.72 -0.69 1.27
N SER A 289 4.22 -1.68 2.02
CA SER A 289 3.90 -1.85 3.44
C SER A 289 4.81 -1.02 4.35
N GLU A 290 4.44 -0.89 5.62
CA GLU A 290 5.24 -0.17 6.64
C GLU A 290 6.38 -1.02 7.23
N VAL A 291 6.47 -2.30 6.87
CA VAL A 291 7.44 -3.24 7.45
C VAL A 291 8.52 -3.58 6.43
N LYS A 292 9.79 -3.51 6.84
CA LYS A 292 10.91 -3.96 6.00
C LYS A 292 10.74 -5.44 5.67
N LEU A 293 10.90 -5.80 4.40
CA LEU A 293 10.89 -7.20 3.99
C LEU A 293 12.18 -7.93 4.40
N PRO A 294 12.09 -9.24 4.71
CA PRO A 294 13.28 -10.04 4.92
C PRO A 294 14.13 -10.10 3.65
N ASP A 295 15.43 -10.28 3.82
CA ASP A 295 16.33 -10.46 2.68
C ASP A 295 16.06 -11.80 1.98
N SER A 296 15.56 -12.82 2.69
CA SER A 296 15.07 -14.05 2.06
C SER A 296 13.64 -13.87 1.54
N TRP A 297 13.47 -13.90 0.22
CA TRP A 297 12.14 -13.78 -0.40
C TRP A 297 11.46 -15.16 -0.46
N PRO A 298 10.28 -15.35 0.18
CA PRO A 298 9.54 -16.61 0.12
C PRO A 298 8.86 -16.78 -1.24
N ILE A 299 9.65 -17.19 -2.24
CA ILE A 299 9.22 -17.33 -3.62
C ILE A 299 9.15 -18.79 -4.04
N SER A 300 8.17 -19.13 -4.88
CA SER A 300 8.05 -20.43 -5.52
C SER A 300 7.86 -20.28 -7.03
N PHE A 301 8.40 -21.23 -7.78
CA PHE A 301 8.37 -21.24 -9.24
C PHE A 301 7.59 -22.48 -9.67
N THR A 302 6.66 -22.30 -10.61
CA THR A 302 5.84 -23.37 -11.19
C THR A 302 6.01 -23.36 -12.70
N THR A 303 6.31 -24.54 -13.27
CA THR A 303 6.46 -24.68 -14.72
C THR A 303 5.11 -24.79 -15.42
N ALA A 304 5.10 -24.64 -16.74
CA ALA A 304 3.90 -24.77 -17.58
C ALA A 304 3.24 -26.15 -17.50
N ASN A 305 3.99 -27.17 -17.07
CA ASN A 305 3.45 -28.50 -16.78
C ASN A 305 2.97 -28.66 -15.32
N GLY A 306 2.87 -27.56 -14.55
CA GLY A 306 2.43 -27.55 -13.16
C GLY A 306 3.46 -28.10 -12.17
N LYS A 307 4.72 -28.29 -12.57
CA LYS A 307 5.77 -28.78 -11.67
C LYS A 307 6.34 -27.63 -10.83
N SER A 308 6.43 -27.80 -9.52
CA SER A 308 7.20 -26.87 -8.67
C SER A 308 8.70 -27.09 -8.89
N VAL A 309 9.44 -26.02 -9.15
CA VAL A 309 10.90 -26.06 -9.30
C VAL A 309 11.57 -25.18 -8.26
N LYS A 310 12.78 -25.59 -7.83
CA LYS A 310 13.55 -24.84 -6.84
C LYS A 310 14.19 -23.63 -7.52
N ALA A 311 13.98 -22.45 -6.95
CA ALA A 311 14.67 -21.24 -7.35
C ALA A 311 15.83 -20.93 -6.39
N CYS A 312 16.94 -20.55 -6.98
CA CYS A 312 18.14 -20.09 -6.32
C CYS A 312 18.12 -18.57 -6.33
N PHE A 313 18.53 -17.98 -5.23
CA PHE A 313 18.38 -16.57 -4.96
C PHE A 313 19.77 -15.94 -4.78
N TYR A 314 20.06 -14.86 -5.50
CA TYR A 314 21.33 -14.13 -5.42
C TYR A 314 21.20 -12.80 -4.68
N GLY A 315 20.50 -12.79 -3.55
CA GLY A 315 20.45 -11.59 -2.74
C GLY A 315 21.69 -11.43 -1.87
N TYR A 316 22.03 -10.17 -1.67
CA TYR A 316 22.95 -9.71 -0.64
C TYR A 316 22.15 -9.30 0.61
N GLU A 317 22.85 -9.18 1.74
CA GLU A 317 22.27 -8.60 2.96
C GLU A 317 21.70 -7.20 2.64
N GLY A 318 20.45 -6.95 3.03
CA GLY A 318 19.71 -5.73 2.68
C GLY A 318 18.94 -5.77 1.35
N SER A 319 18.87 -6.91 0.67
CA SER A 319 18.07 -7.06 -0.56
C SER A 319 16.55 -6.98 -0.32
N GLY A 320 16.08 -7.20 0.91
CA GLY A 320 14.69 -6.96 1.29
C GLY A 320 14.32 -5.48 1.19
N PRO A 321 13.35 -5.09 0.34
CA PRO A 321 12.99 -3.68 0.17
C PRO A 321 12.45 -3.06 1.46
N GLN A 322 12.95 -1.86 1.77
CA GLN A 322 12.41 -1.00 2.82
C GLN A 322 10.98 -0.53 2.47
N PRO A 323 10.18 -0.06 3.44
CA PRO A 323 8.91 0.61 3.17
C PRO A 323 9.04 1.70 2.10
N GLY A 324 8.17 1.66 1.09
CA GLY A 324 8.15 2.54 -0.07
C GLY A 324 9.24 2.30 -1.11
N ALA A 325 10.16 1.35 -0.90
CA ALA A 325 11.27 1.09 -1.80
C ALA A 325 10.99 -0.06 -2.78
N THR A 326 11.72 -0.06 -3.90
CA THR A 326 11.81 -1.19 -4.82
C THR A 326 13.20 -1.81 -4.73
N SER A 327 13.26 -3.12 -4.56
CA SER A 327 14.49 -3.89 -4.69
C SER A 327 14.48 -4.73 -5.96
N SER A 328 15.65 -4.94 -6.54
CA SER A 328 15.86 -5.88 -7.63
C SER A 328 16.65 -7.09 -7.14
N VAL A 329 16.20 -8.28 -7.51
CA VAL A 329 16.86 -9.55 -7.17
C VAL A 329 16.86 -10.46 -8.39
N THR A 330 17.99 -11.11 -8.66
CA THR A 330 18.07 -12.16 -9.68
C THR A 330 17.86 -13.54 -9.04
N PHE A 331 17.04 -14.35 -9.71
CA PHE A 331 16.81 -15.74 -9.41
C PHE A 331 17.28 -16.62 -10.56
N PHE A 332 17.70 -17.83 -10.21
CA PHE A 332 18.04 -18.87 -11.16
C PHE A 332 17.27 -20.15 -10.86
N THR A 333 16.80 -20.85 -11.89
CA THR A 333 16.27 -22.21 -11.75
C THR A 333 16.64 -23.03 -12.98
N VAL A 334 16.40 -24.33 -12.90
CA VAL A 334 16.64 -25.27 -14.00
C VAL A 334 15.32 -25.95 -14.33
N VAL A 335 14.96 -25.95 -15.61
CA VAL A 335 13.74 -26.61 -16.12
C VAL A 335 14.09 -27.63 -17.19
N GLU A 336 13.21 -28.62 -17.37
CA GLU A 336 13.33 -29.61 -18.44
C GLU A 336 13.25 -28.93 -19.82
N LYS A 337 13.96 -29.49 -20.80
CA LYS A 337 13.95 -29.01 -22.18
C LYS A 337 12.54 -29.15 -22.76
N GLY A 338 12.00 -28.03 -23.23
CA GLY A 338 10.61 -27.94 -23.72
C GLY A 338 9.60 -27.51 -22.66
N ASP A 339 10.01 -27.38 -21.40
CA ASP A 339 9.25 -26.73 -20.34
C ASP A 339 9.74 -25.30 -20.11
N TYR A 340 8.98 -24.51 -19.35
CA TYR A 340 9.31 -23.15 -18.96
C TYR A 340 8.63 -22.80 -17.63
N VAL A 341 9.18 -21.86 -16.88
CA VAL A 341 8.53 -21.28 -15.70
C VAL A 341 7.34 -20.46 -16.16
N GLU A 342 6.13 -20.90 -15.85
CA GLU A 342 4.88 -20.21 -16.20
C GLU A 342 4.46 -19.24 -15.09
N ALA A 343 4.70 -19.58 -13.83
CA ALA A 343 4.29 -18.77 -12.70
C ALA A 343 5.38 -18.66 -11.64
N ILE A 344 5.48 -17.47 -11.07
CA ILE A 344 6.31 -17.14 -9.92
C ILE A 344 5.37 -16.58 -8.85
N THR A 345 5.34 -17.22 -7.69
CA THR A 345 4.48 -16.81 -6.57
C THR A 345 5.34 -16.33 -5.42
N PHE A 346 5.05 -15.14 -4.93
CA PHE A 346 5.64 -14.55 -3.73
C PHE A 346 4.56 -14.50 -2.65
N SER A 347 4.80 -15.14 -1.51
CA SER A 347 3.82 -15.18 -0.41
C SER A 347 4.42 -14.69 0.90
N LEU A 348 3.98 -13.54 1.39
CA LEU A 348 4.47 -12.96 2.63
C LEU A 348 3.35 -12.25 3.37
N ASN A 349 3.32 -12.41 4.71
CA ASN A 349 2.33 -11.78 5.59
C ASN A 349 0.88 -12.04 5.17
N GLY A 350 0.59 -13.21 4.60
CA GLY A 350 -0.76 -13.57 4.14
C GLY A 350 -1.14 -13.03 2.76
N GLN A 351 -0.32 -12.18 2.14
CA GLN A 351 -0.50 -11.77 0.75
C GLN A 351 0.29 -12.69 -0.18
N ALA A 352 -0.38 -13.22 -1.19
CA ALA A 352 0.22 -13.92 -2.31
C ALA A 352 0.16 -13.03 -3.56
N VAL A 353 1.32 -12.78 -4.18
CA VAL A 353 1.46 -12.10 -5.47
C VAL A 353 1.93 -13.13 -6.48
N GLN A 354 1.22 -13.24 -7.59
CA GLN A 354 1.56 -14.16 -8.68
C GLN A 354 1.96 -13.37 -9.92
N LEU A 355 3.11 -13.73 -10.48
CA LEU A 355 3.63 -13.21 -11.74
C LEU A 355 3.64 -14.35 -12.74
N CYS A 356 2.98 -14.18 -13.88
CA CYS A 356 2.99 -15.18 -14.94
C CYS A 356 3.92 -14.78 -16.07
N LEU A 357 4.53 -15.78 -16.69
CA LEU A 357 5.52 -15.63 -17.74
C LEU A 357 5.10 -16.39 -19.00
N ASP A 358 5.62 -15.97 -20.15
CA ASP A 358 5.50 -16.72 -21.40
C ASP A 358 6.66 -17.73 -21.56
N GLY A 359 6.65 -18.49 -22.65
CA GLY A 359 7.71 -19.47 -22.94
C GLY A 359 9.11 -18.87 -23.17
N GLN A 360 9.22 -17.54 -23.30
CA GLN A 360 10.49 -16.81 -23.36
C GLN A 360 10.92 -16.25 -22.00
N GLY A 361 10.08 -16.40 -20.97
CA GLY A 361 10.32 -15.87 -19.63
C GLY A 361 9.94 -14.39 -19.48
N GLY A 362 9.32 -13.80 -20.51
CA GLY A 362 8.78 -12.45 -20.46
C GLY A 362 7.46 -12.44 -19.69
N TRP A 363 7.07 -11.27 -19.18
CA TRP A 363 5.78 -11.12 -18.49
C TRP A 363 4.61 -11.52 -19.40
N SER A 364 3.68 -12.29 -18.86
CA SER A 364 2.43 -12.68 -19.50
C SER A 364 1.25 -12.48 -18.56
N ARG A 365 0.03 -12.55 -19.10
CA ARG A 365 -1.17 -12.59 -18.27
C ARG A 365 -1.31 -13.98 -17.68
N CYS A 366 -1.59 -14.05 -16.38
CA CYS A 366 -1.97 -15.31 -15.76
C CYS A 366 -3.25 -15.83 -16.41
N GLY A 367 -3.21 -17.07 -16.91
CA GLY A 367 -4.40 -17.76 -17.39
C GLY A 367 -5.34 -18.06 -16.22
N ASN A 368 -6.64 -18.15 -16.51
CA ASN A 368 -7.59 -18.76 -15.59
C ASN A 368 -7.28 -20.27 -15.57
N GLN A 369 -6.42 -20.72 -14.66
CA GLN A 369 -6.20 -22.15 -14.42
C GLN A 369 -7.40 -22.80 -13.74
#